data_AF-A0A1B2E279-F1
#
_entry.id   AF-A0A1B2E279-F1
#
_cell.length_a   1.000
_cell.length_b   1.000
_cell.length_c   1.000
_cell.angle_alpha   90.00
_cell.angle_beta   90.00
_cell.angle_gamma   90.00
#
_symmetry.space_group_name_H-M   'P 1'
#
loop_
_entity.id
_entity.type
_entity.pdbx_description
1 polymer ?
#
loop_
_entity_poly.entity_id
_entity_poly.type
_entity_poly.pdbx_seq_one_letter_code
_entity_poly.pdbx_strand_id
1 'polypeptide(L)'
;MASLSKAAVIWTVVAAGVLSIIGCEPGESSSPPKTAYEAPRDPAKGFAASHADTRDAETAAGPEEAVVYEGLVAGKNTILGTNKIKYRILILRKVDEQTAVNGMQRDLEQLAIASNGAWYEVSREQFDLIRRGQRVKVVSTNEQLDMRPPVRAAQTVDILQEPEEPFHFKFLDDVITGTVRSLDANQRRIELDISAWVNRDKKGAIEDIGHVIRVNIDEETVLRDEQERKLKLSFIKTGDKLNVVPAGGSYRYDRDGGQQPLRADRIIRLEQTRKEKLRRLIAQGPGGIHTVLMDQAGSDASEQWDELAAQVPGALYGGYSAIEYREGDTVDYKLELGLDRLLAYLVFDREDLLFRTESVKELQRWFNLRAAEQR
;
A
#
# COMPACT_ATOMS: atom_id res chain seq x y z
N MET A 1 -18.15 34.31 31.68
CA MET A 1 -17.81 33.34 32.74
C MET A 1 -18.98 32.39 32.93
N ALA A 2 -18.88 31.17 32.39
CA ALA A 2 -19.65 30.01 32.82
C ALA A 2 -19.00 28.78 32.18
N SER A 3 -18.24 28.03 32.98
CA SER A 3 -17.63 26.76 32.61
C SER A 3 -18.67 25.66 32.58
N LEU A 4 -18.65 24.79 31.57
CA LEU A 4 -19.33 23.51 31.62
C LEU A 4 -18.38 22.39 31.16
N SER A 5 -18.53 21.29 31.89
CA SER A 5 -17.54 20.26 32.19
C SER A 5 -17.29 19.28 31.05
N LYS A 6 -16.02 18.85 30.98
CA LYS A 6 -15.57 17.66 30.26
C LYS A 6 -16.22 16.41 30.86
N ALA A 7 -16.96 15.66 30.05
CA ALA A 7 -17.36 14.29 30.35
C ALA A 7 -16.46 13.33 29.55
N ALA A 8 -15.71 12.51 30.28
CA ALA A 8 -14.90 11.43 29.73
C ALA A 8 -15.81 10.24 29.40
N VAL A 9 -15.74 9.75 28.16
CA VAL A 9 -16.40 8.50 27.73
C VAL A 9 -15.36 7.40 27.77
N ILE A 10 -15.56 6.45 28.69
CA ILE A 10 -14.79 5.21 28.83
C ILE A 10 -15.33 4.22 27.80
N TRP A 11 -14.49 3.72 26.91
CA TRP A 11 -14.83 2.62 25.99
C TRP A 11 -14.40 1.28 26.60
N THR A 12 -15.38 0.42 26.86
CA THR A 12 -15.19 -0.99 27.22
C THR A 12 -15.06 -1.81 25.94
N VAL A 13 -13.93 -2.50 25.76
CA VAL A 13 -13.72 -3.48 24.69
C VAL A 13 -14.34 -4.81 25.13
N VAL A 14 -15.35 -5.29 24.41
CA VAL A 14 -15.86 -6.65 24.54
C VAL A 14 -15.21 -7.50 23.45
N ALA A 15 -14.36 -8.44 23.88
CA ALA A 15 -13.81 -9.49 23.03
C ALA A 15 -14.86 -10.59 22.84
N ALA A 16 -15.24 -10.86 21.59
CA ALA A 16 -16.02 -12.02 21.22
C ALA A 16 -15.11 -12.98 20.44
N GLY A 17 -14.72 -14.07 21.11
CA GLY A 17 -14.06 -15.21 20.49
C GLY A 17 -15.09 -16.09 19.78
N VAL A 18 -14.72 -16.55 18.59
CA VAL A 18 -15.41 -17.65 17.91
C VAL A 18 -14.42 -18.79 17.75
N LEU A 19 -14.66 -19.85 18.52
CA LEU A 19 -14.12 -21.18 18.32
C LEU A 19 -14.68 -21.75 17.01
N SER A 20 -13.81 -22.36 16.21
CA SER A 20 -14.25 -23.39 15.26
C SER A 20 -13.32 -24.57 15.37
N ILE A 21 -13.93 -25.64 15.86
CA ILE A 21 -13.43 -27.00 16.01
C ILE A 21 -13.71 -27.70 14.68
N ILE A 22 -12.69 -28.18 13.97
CA ILE A 22 -12.83 -29.34 13.08
C ILE A 22 -11.57 -30.20 13.27
N GLY A 23 -11.77 -31.36 13.88
CA GLY A 23 -10.82 -32.46 13.84
C GLY A 23 -11.09 -33.33 12.61
N CYS A 24 -10.02 -33.84 12.00
CA CYS A 24 -10.00 -35.14 11.34
C CYS A 24 -8.57 -35.69 11.46
N GLU A 25 -8.53 -36.95 11.91
CA GLU A 25 -7.39 -37.75 12.31
C GLU A 25 -6.65 -38.41 11.11
N PRO A 26 -5.54 -39.15 11.34
CA PRO A 26 -4.37 -39.17 10.47
C PRO A 26 -4.30 -40.39 9.52
N GLY A 27 -3.53 -40.23 8.44
CA GLY A 27 -3.08 -41.32 7.57
C GLY A 27 -1.59 -41.56 7.72
N GLU A 28 -1.24 -42.80 8.05
CA GLU A 28 0.09 -43.32 8.36
C GLU A 28 1.06 -43.41 7.17
N SER A 29 2.35 -43.57 7.54
CA SER A 29 3.33 -44.48 6.91
C SER A 29 4.13 -43.98 5.70
N SER A 30 5.43 -43.73 5.90
CA SER A 30 6.45 -44.77 5.71
C SER A 30 7.88 -44.23 5.95
N SER A 31 8.73 -45.14 6.41
CA SER A 31 10.02 -44.95 7.09
C SER A 31 11.21 -44.63 6.15
N PRO A 32 12.39 -44.25 6.71
CA PRO A 32 13.55 -43.73 5.97
C PRO A 32 14.59 -44.83 5.67
N PRO A 33 15.68 -44.52 4.92
CA PRO A 33 16.92 -45.26 5.04
C PRO A 33 18.02 -44.46 5.75
N LYS A 34 18.62 -45.11 6.75
CA LYS A 34 19.94 -44.86 7.33
C LYS A 34 21.04 -45.38 6.40
N THR A 35 22.24 -44.82 6.60
CA THR A 35 23.61 -45.39 6.74
C THR A 35 24.61 -44.66 5.84
N ALA A 36 25.49 -43.83 6.39
CA ALA A 36 26.75 -44.16 7.08
C ALA A 36 27.87 -44.57 6.10
N TYR A 37 28.91 -43.74 6.02
CA TYR A 37 30.28 -44.18 5.77
C TYR A 37 31.26 -43.25 6.49
N GLU A 38 31.94 -43.82 7.47
CA GLU A 38 33.10 -43.28 8.16
C GLU A 38 34.42 -43.60 7.42
N ALA A 39 35.43 -42.78 7.75
CA ALA A 39 36.87 -43.08 7.92
C ALA A 39 37.81 -43.11 6.69
N PRO A 40 39.16 -42.97 6.87
CA PRO A 40 39.93 -42.52 8.06
C PRO A 40 41.17 -41.60 7.81
N ARG A 41 41.72 -41.10 8.94
CA ARG A 41 43.16 -40.96 9.36
C ARG A 41 44.10 -39.90 8.72
N ASP A 42 44.48 -38.91 9.57
CA ASP A 42 45.82 -38.63 10.17
C ASP A 42 47.11 -38.70 9.31
N PRO A 43 48.22 -37.98 9.65
CA PRO A 43 48.63 -37.59 11.02
C PRO A 43 49.28 -36.21 11.23
N ALA A 44 49.40 -35.90 12.53
CA ALA A 44 50.14 -34.81 13.15
C ALA A 44 51.68 -34.85 12.97
N LYS A 45 52.28 -33.65 12.98
CA LYS A 45 53.62 -33.24 13.46
C LYS A 45 53.50 -31.72 13.70
N GLY A 46 53.88 -31.05 14.80
CA GLY A 46 54.80 -31.32 15.90
C GLY A 46 55.85 -30.19 15.95
N PHE A 47 56.03 -29.56 17.14
CA PHE A 47 57.04 -28.53 17.53
C PHE A 47 56.76 -27.06 17.12
N ALA A 48 57.04 -26.01 17.91
CA ALA A 48 57.66 -25.81 19.23
C ALA A 48 57.21 -24.45 19.82
N ALA A 49 57.37 -24.28 21.13
CA ALA A 49 57.10 -23.06 21.89
C ALA A 49 58.19 -21.98 21.71
N SER A 50 57.81 -20.70 21.80
CA SER A 50 58.67 -19.65 22.37
C SER A 50 57.87 -18.44 22.88
N HIS A 51 58.10 -18.14 24.16
CA HIS A 51 58.09 -16.86 24.88
C HIS A 51 57.36 -15.63 24.32
N ALA A 52 56.40 -15.19 25.15
CA ALA A 52 56.17 -13.83 25.65
C ALA A 52 56.61 -12.63 24.79
N ASP A 53 55.64 -11.82 24.36
CA ASP A 53 55.75 -10.38 24.52
C ASP A 53 54.39 -9.69 24.65
N THR A 54 54.38 -8.65 25.45
CA THR A 54 53.23 -7.81 25.87
C THR A 54 52.80 -6.79 24.80
N ARG A 55 51.51 -6.37 24.88
CA ARG A 55 50.80 -5.33 24.09
C ARG A 55 50.25 -5.87 22.78
N ASP A 56 48.97 -5.77 22.44
CA ASP A 56 47.98 -4.74 22.70
C ASP A 56 46.63 -5.36 23.10
N ALA A 57 45.88 -4.67 23.97
CA ALA A 57 44.47 -4.96 24.18
C ALA A 57 43.69 -4.48 22.95
N GLU A 58 43.75 -5.28 21.87
CA GLU A 58 42.70 -5.31 20.86
C GLU A 58 41.40 -5.62 21.60
N THR A 59 40.54 -4.62 21.71
CA THR A 59 39.15 -4.83 22.09
C THR A 59 38.53 -5.59 20.93
N ALA A 60 38.63 -6.92 20.96
CA ALA A 60 37.91 -7.78 20.07
C ALA A 60 36.42 -7.49 20.32
N ALA A 61 35.83 -6.67 19.44
CA ALA A 61 34.39 -6.56 19.34
C ALA A 61 33.87 -7.99 19.16
N GLY A 62 33.20 -8.50 20.19
CA GLY A 62 32.49 -9.78 20.09
C GLY A 62 31.55 -9.72 18.89
N PRO A 63 31.20 -10.88 18.29
CA PRO A 63 30.30 -10.91 17.15
C PRO A 63 29.04 -10.12 17.51
N GLU A 64 28.75 -9.05 16.76
CA GLU A 64 27.51 -8.27 16.92
C GLU A 64 26.35 -9.26 16.93
N GLU A 65 25.64 -9.36 18.05
CA GLU A 65 24.54 -10.32 18.19
C GLU A 65 23.45 -9.98 17.17
N ALA A 66 23.37 -10.77 16.11
CA ALA A 66 22.36 -10.61 15.09
C ALA A 66 20.98 -10.97 15.66
N VAL A 67 20.05 -10.03 15.59
CA VAL A 67 18.66 -10.21 16.05
C VAL A 67 17.78 -10.50 14.84
N VAL A 68 16.90 -11.49 15.02
CA VAL A 68 15.96 -11.95 13.99
C VAL A 68 14.57 -11.38 14.27
N TYR A 69 13.97 -10.78 13.25
CA TYR A 69 12.61 -10.25 13.26
C TYR A 69 11.77 -10.90 12.18
N GLU A 70 10.54 -11.28 12.49
CA GLU A 70 9.58 -11.80 11.50
C GLU A 70 8.30 -10.96 11.56
N GLY A 71 7.76 -10.60 10.40
CA GLY A 71 6.51 -9.85 10.31
C GLY A 71 6.04 -9.64 8.87
N LEU A 72 4.95 -8.88 8.74
CA LEU A 72 4.41 -8.47 7.45
C LEU A 72 4.99 -7.13 7.02
N VAL A 73 5.31 -7.02 5.73
CA VAL A 73 5.69 -5.76 5.10
C VAL A 73 4.46 -4.90 4.96
N ALA A 74 4.41 -3.81 5.70
CA ALA A 74 3.29 -2.88 5.74
C ALA A 74 3.57 -1.58 4.98
N GLY A 75 4.79 -1.34 4.51
CA GLY A 75 5.11 -0.11 3.80
C GLY A 75 6.48 -0.14 3.15
N LYS A 76 6.65 0.72 2.16
CA LYS A 76 7.91 0.94 1.45
C LYS A 76 8.11 2.44 1.31
N ASN A 77 9.34 2.91 1.45
CA ASN A 77 9.70 4.26 1.04
C ASN A 77 11.19 4.35 0.69
N THR A 78 11.54 5.46 0.07
CA THR A 78 12.91 5.87 -0.17
C THR A 78 13.14 7.23 0.48
N ILE A 79 14.36 7.44 0.98
CA ILE A 79 14.79 8.71 1.54
C ILE A 79 16.14 9.11 0.92
N LEU A 80 16.39 10.42 0.87
CA LEU A 80 17.66 10.96 0.39
C LEU A 80 18.72 10.88 1.51
N GLY A 81 19.73 10.04 1.31
CA GLY A 81 21.00 10.14 2.05
C GLY A 81 21.90 11.22 1.47
N THR A 82 23.12 11.40 2.00
CA THR A 82 24.07 12.41 1.49
C THR A 82 24.45 12.20 0.03
N ASN A 83 24.76 10.96 -0.36
CA ASN A 83 25.24 10.63 -1.72
C ASN A 83 24.57 9.39 -2.32
N LYS A 84 23.48 8.91 -1.71
CA LYS A 84 22.77 7.70 -2.16
C LYS A 84 21.32 7.74 -1.74
N ILE A 85 20.48 6.95 -2.40
CA ILE A 85 19.12 6.68 -1.92
C ILE A 85 19.23 5.62 -0.82
N LYS A 86 18.47 5.81 0.26
CA LYS A 86 18.26 4.75 1.25
C LYS A 86 16.86 4.17 1.03
N TYR A 87 16.80 2.85 0.98
CA TYR A 87 15.60 2.08 0.73
C TYR A 87 15.11 1.51 2.05
N ARG A 88 13.84 1.73 2.40
CA ARG A 88 13.29 1.24 3.66
C ARG A 88 11.99 0.49 3.46
N ILE A 89 11.84 -0.58 4.23
CA ILE A 89 10.59 -1.35 4.34
C ILE A 89 10.09 -1.33 5.78
N LEU A 90 8.79 -1.13 5.98
CA LEU A 90 8.16 -1.15 7.29
C LEU A 90 7.69 -2.56 7.58
N ILE A 91 8.14 -3.15 8.68
CA ILE A 91 7.75 -4.51 9.08
C ILE A 91 7.03 -4.46 10.41
N LEU A 92 5.84 -5.09 10.44
CA LEU A 92 4.96 -5.19 11.60
C LEU A 92 4.78 -6.66 12.01
N ARG A 93 4.98 -6.96 13.29
CA ARG A 93 4.98 -8.36 13.79
C ARG A 93 3.61 -8.92 14.13
N LYS A 94 2.71 -8.06 14.61
CA LYS A 94 1.39 -8.45 15.15
C LYS A 94 0.29 -7.67 14.45
N VAL A 95 0.17 -7.88 13.15
CA VAL A 95 -0.84 -7.27 12.31
C VAL A 95 -1.38 -8.33 11.35
N ASP A 96 -2.66 -8.26 11.01
CA ASP A 96 -3.23 -9.06 9.94
C ASP A 96 -2.85 -8.49 8.57
N GLU A 97 -2.95 -9.31 7.52
CA GLU A 97 -2.55 -8.92 6.17
C GLU A 97 -3.40 -7.78 5.61
N GLN A 98 -4.71 -7.80 5.86
CA GLN A 98 -5.62 -6.78 5.36
C GLN A 98 -5.24 -5.39 5.90
N THR A 99 -4.91 -5.30 7.20
CA THR A 99 -4.40 -4.09 7.82
C THR A 99 -3.02 -3.70 7.27
N ALA A 100 -2.08 -4.64 7.11
CA ALA A 100 -0.75 -4.34 6.57
C ALA A 100 -0.79 -3.81 5.13
N VAL A 101 -1.66 -4.37 4.30
CA VAL A 101 -1.80 -4.00 2.88
C VAL A 101 -2.58 -2.69 2.74
N ASN A 102 -3.71 -2.55 3.46
CA ASN A 102 -4.67 -1.46 3.23
C ASN A 102 -4.57 -0.30 4.23
N GLY A 103 -3.80 -0.45 5.30
CA GLY A 103 -3.65 0.55 6.35
C GLY A 103 -3.05 1.86 5.84
N MET A 104 -3.50 2.96 6.45
CA MET A 104 -2.94 4.28 6.22
C MET A 104 -1.52 4.37 6.79
N GLN A 105 -0.64 5.11 6.12
CA GLN A 105 0.77 5.17 6.47
C GLN A 105 1.00 5.58 7.93
N ARG A 106 0.31 6.61 8.42
CA ARG A 106 0.44 7.10 9.80
C ARG A 106 0.00 6.07 10.84
N ASP A 107 -1.09 5.35 10.57
CA ASP A 107 -1.60 4.34 11.49
C ASP A 107 -0.65 3.15 11.57
N LEU A 108 -0.08 2.75 10.43
CA LEU A 108 0.92 1.68 10.37
C LEU A 108 2.21 2.07 11.11
N GLU A 109 2.65 3.33 11.02
CA GLU A 109 3.79 3.83 11.78
C GLU A 109 3.51 3.88 13.29
N GLN A 110 2.30 4.25 13.70
CA GLN A 110 1.87 4.19 15.11
C GLN A 110 1.82 2.74 15.61
N LEU A 111 1.29 1.82 14.80
CA LEU A 111 1.31 0.39 15.10
C LEU A 111 2.73 -0.15 15.21
N ALA A 112 3.68 0.34 14.41
CA ALA A 112 5.09 -0.04 14.51
C ALA A 112 5.65 0.31 15.90
N ILE A 113 5.40 1.54 16.37
CA ILE A 113 5.80 1.98 17.71
C ILE A 113 5.16 1.10 18.80
N ALA A 114 3.87 0.77 18.66
CA ALA A 114 3.14 -0.01 19.65
C ALA A 114 3.48 -1.52 19.65
N SER A 115 3.89 -2.08 18.52
CA SER A 115 4.05 -3.53 18.32
C SER A 115 5.49 -4.01 18.14
N ASN A 116 6.48 -3.14 18.44
CA ASN A 116 7.90 -3.39 18.15
C ASN A 116 8.14 -3.71 16.66
N GLY A 117 7.38 -3.04 15.79
CA GLY A 117 7.68 -2.92 14.38
C GLY A 117 8.75 -1.86 14.13
N ALA A 118 9.35 -1.89 12.95
CA ALA A 118 10.41 -0.96 12.60
C ALA A 118 10.50 -0.80 11.08
N TRP A 119 11.07 0.32 10.64
CA TRP A 119 11.65 0.43 9.32
C TRP A 119 13.00 -0.29 9.28
N TYR A 120 13.26 -0.96 8.18
CA TYR A 120 14.53 -1.61 7.92
C TYR A 120 15.15 -1.00 6.68
N GLU A 121 16.35 -0.44 6.81
CA GLU A 121 17.18 -0.05 5.66
C GLU A 121 17.68 -1.33 4.96
N VAL A 122 17.30 -1.49 3.69
CA VAL A 122 17.59 -2.67 2.85
C VAL A 122 18.39 -2.28 1.61
N SER A 123 18.92 -3.27 0.90
CA SER A 123 19.52 -3.03 -0.41
C SER A 123 18.45 -2.66 -1.44
N ARG A 124 18.87 -2.05 -2.55
CA ARG A 124 17.96 -1.71 -3.65
C ARG A 124 17.34 -2.97 -4.27
N GLU A 125 18.14 -4.01 -4.47
CA GLU A 125 17.71 -5.28 -5.06
C GLU A 125 16.63 -5.93 -4.19
N GLN A 126 16.82 -5.92 -2.87
CA GLN A 126 15.81 -6.39 -1.92
C GLN A 126 14.55 -5.53 -1.98
N PHE A 127 14.72 -4.21 -2.01
CA PHE A 127 13.60 -3.27 -2.07
C PHE A 127 12.73 -3.46 -3.33
N ASP A 128 13.34 -3.73 -4.48
CA ASP A 128 12.62 -3.94 -5.74
C ASP A 128 11.84 -5.26 -5.75
N LEU A 129 12.31 -6.28 -5.03
CA LEU A 129 11.64 -7.59 -4.89
C LEU A 129 10.50 -7.57 -3.85
N ILE A 130 10.68 -6.78 -2.78
CA ILE A 130 9.76 -6.79 -1.64
C ILE A 130 8.48 -6.00 -1.95
N ARG A 131 7.34 -6.54 -1.54
CA ARG A 131 6.00 -5.96 -1.72
C ARG A 131 5.25 -5.90 -0.39
N ARG A 132 4.32 -4.94 -0.28
CA ARG A 132 3.36 -4.92 0.85
C ARG A 132 2.59 -6.24 0.92
N GLY A 133 2.28 -6.68 2.14
CA GLY A 133 1.59 -7.94 2.42
C GLY A 133 2.51 -9.17 2.48
N GLN A 134 3.75 -9.10 1.98
CA GLN A 134 4.68 -10.21 2.12
C GLN A 134 5.06 -10.45 3.58
N ARG A 135 5.11 -11.72 3.98
CA ARG A 135 5.73 -12.12 5.25
C ARG A 135 7.22 -12.28 5.03
N VAL A 136 8.02 -11.62 5.87
CA VAL A 136 9.48 -11.60 5.75
C VAL A 136 10.14 -11.90 7.07
N LYS A 137 11.36 -12.44 6.99
CA LYS A 137 12.30 -12.58 8.08
C LYS A 137 13.49 -11.66 7.83
N VAL A 138 13.83 -10.83 8.82
CA VAL A 138 14.94 -9.88 8.76
C VAL A 138 15.96 -10.20 9.83
N VAL A 139 17.23 -10.27 9.42
CA VAL A 139 18.37 -10.34 10.32
C VAL A 139 18.97 -8.93 10.42
N SER A 140 19.19 -8.43 11.64
CA SER A 140 19.64 -7.06 11.89
C SER A 140 20.66 -7.02 13.03
N THR A 141 21.60 -6.07 13.01
CA THR A 141 22.61 -5.85 14.07
C THR A 141 22.03 -5.27 15.35
N ASN A 142 20.70 -5.11 15.43
CA ASN A 142 19.98 -4.43 16.52
C ASN A 142 20.38 -2.94 16.72
N GLU A 143 21.23 -2.40 15.84
CA GLU A 143 21.56 -0.98 15.82
C GLU A 143 20.33 -0.18 15.41
N GLN A 144 19.93 0.73 16.29
CA GLN A 144 18.76 1.58 16.09
C GLN A 144 19.20 2.94 15.56
N LEU A 145 18.89 3.21 14.29
CA LEU A 145 19.25 4.42 13.56
C LEU A 145 18.30 5.61 13.87
N ASP A 146 17.06 5.32 14.27
CA ASP A 146 16.04 6.31 14.65
C ASP A 146 15.03 5.68 15.63
N MET A 147 14.33 6.50 16.41
CA MET A 147 13.46 6.10 17.50
C MET A 147 11.97 6.13 17.17
N ARG A 148 11.51 6.90 16.17
CA ARG A 148 10.07 7.15 15.97
C ARG A 148 9.62 7.28 14.50
N PRO A 149 9.08 6.20 13.89
CA PRO A 149 9.16 4.80 14.34
C PRO A 149 10.62 4.28 14.32
N PRO A 150 10.93 3.18 15.04
CA PRO A 150 12.28 2.61 15.04
C PRO A 150 12.80 2.35 13.64
N VAL A 151 14.07 2.69 13.37
CA VAL A 151 14.76 2.35 12.12
C VAL A 151 15.96 1.47 12.45
N ARG A 152 16.16 0.38 11.70
CA ARG A 152 17.28 -0.56 11.86
C ARG A 152 17.94 -0.84 10.52
N ALA A 153 19.22 -1.23 10.52
CA ALA A 153 19.86 -1.78 9.33
C ALA A 153 19.53 -3.27 9.18
N ALA A 154 19.11 -3.70 7.99
CA ALA A 154 18.97 -5.12 7.67
C ALA A 154 20.28 -5.65 7.08
N GLN A 155 20.74 -6.80 7.60
CA GLN A 155 21.81 -7.58 6.98
C GLN A 155 21.24 -8.44 5.85
N THR A 156 20.15 -9.16 6.13
CA THR A 156 19.43 -9.99 5.16
C THR A 156 17.93 -9.86 5.37
N VAL A 157 17.18 -10.04 4.28
CA VAL A 157 15.73 -10.12 4.28
C VAL A 157 15.32 -11.32 3.43
N ASP A 158 14.67 -12.29 4.05
CA ASP A 158 14.13 -13.49 3.41
C ASP A 158 12.62 -13.36 3.28
N ILE A 159 12.08 -13.55 2.08
CA ILE A 159 10.64 -13.61 1.84
C ILE A 159 10.16 -15.01 2.24
N LEU A 160 9.29 -15.08 3.24
CA LEU A 160 8.72 -16.33 3.75
C LEU A 160 7.39 -16.68 3.08
N GLN A 161 6.61 -15.65 2.70
CA GLN A 161 5.29 -15.81 2.10
C GLN A 161 4.99 -14.63 1.18
N GLU A 162 4.47 -14.94 -0.01
CA GLU A 162 3.87 -13.96 -0.92
C GLU A 162 2.52 -13.46 -0.36
N PRO A 163 2.08 -12.24 -0.70
CA PRO A 163 0.80 -11.74 -0.23
C PRO A 163 -0.33 -12.61 -0.81
N GLU A 164 -1.37 -12.81 -0.03
CA GLU A 164 -2.62 -13.36 -0.55
C GLU A 164 -3.13 -12.41 -1.63
N GLU A 165 -3.28 -12.91 -2.87
CA GLU A 165 -3.86 -12.08 -3.91
C GLU A 165 -5.25 -11.62 -3.45
N PRO A 166 -5.56 -10.31 -3.55
CA PRO A 166 -6.89 -9.85 -3.20
C PRO A 166 -7.88 -10.65 -4.04
N PHE A 167 -8.90 -11.20 -3.39
CA PHE A 167 -9.99 -11.92 -4.04
C PHE A 167 -10.39 -11.13 -5.30
N HIS A 168 -10.12 -11.71 -6.48
CA HIS A 168 -10.54 -11.11 -7.74
C HIS A 168 -12.05 -10.93 -7.65
N PHE A 169 -12.50 -9.68 -7.54
CA PHE A 169 -13.92 -9.37 -7.52
C PHE A 169 -14.49 -9.88 -8.85
N LYS A 170 -15.25 -10.97 -8.81
CA LYS A 170 -16.07 -11.35 -9.95
C LYS A 170 -17.20 -10.36 -10.02
N PHE A 171 -17.20 -9.55 -11.08
CA PHE A 171 -18.36 -8.75 -11.42
C PHE A 171 -19.55 -9.70 -11.63
N LEU A 172 -20.68 -9.36 -11.03
CA LEU A 172 -21.93 -10.05 -11.27
C LEU A 172 -22.65 -9.35 -12.44
N ASP A 173 -23.35 -10.10 -13.27
CA ASP A 173 -24.03 -9.54 -14.45
C ASP A 173 -25.24 -8.68 -14.06
N ASP A 174 -25.86 -8.98 -12.92
CA ASP A 174 -27.02 -8.30 -12.34
C ASP A 174 -26.65 -7.13 -11.41
N VAL A 175 -25.35 -6.94 -11.13
CA VAL A 175 -24.86 -5.85 -10.28
C VAL A 175 -23.85 -5.02 -11.03
N ILE A 176 -24.14 -3.73 -11.20
CA ILE A 176 -23.23 -2.79 -11.83
C ILE A 176 -22.27 -2.26 -10.78
N THR A 177 -20.99 -2.54 -10.95
CA THR A 177 -19.94 -1.96 -10.10
C THR A 177 -19.30 -0.77 -10.79
N GLY A 178 -19.15 0.34 -10.08
CA GLY A 178 -18.47 1.51 -10.62
C GLY A 178 -17.99 2.49 -9.56
N THR A 179 -17.38 3.58 -10.01
CA THR A 179 -16.85 4.64 -9.14
C THR A 179 -17.62 5.93 -9.36
N VAL A 180 -18.02 6.60 -8.28
CA VAL A 180 -18.75 7.87 -8.35
C VAL A 180 -17.86 8.94 -8.98
N ARG A 181 -18.29 9.47 -10.13
CA ARG A 181 -17.63 10.58 -10.83
C ARG A 181 -18.18 11.93 -10.38
N SER A 182 -19.49 12.01 -10.16
CA SER A 182 -20.17 13.21 -9.67
C SER A 182 -21.46 12.82 -8.94
N LEU A 183 -21.91 13.69 -8.04
CA LEU A 183 -23.16 13.55 -7.28
C LEU A 183 -23.93 14.87 -7.32
N ASP A 184 -25.16 14.83 -7.84
CA ASP A 184 -26.14 15.90 -7.70
C ASP A 184 -27.14 15.50 -6.61
N ALA A 185 -26.90 15.98 -5.39
CA ALA A 185 -27.77 15.69 -4.26
C ALA A 185 -29.18 16.29 -4.40
N ASN A 186 -29.32 17.40 -5.13
CA ASN A 186 -30.61 18.08 -5.34
C ASN A 186 -31.48 17.29 -6.31
N GLN A 187 -30.87 16.76 -7.37
CA GLN A 187 -31.55 15.89 -8.34
C GLN A 187 -31.53 14.41 -7.94
N ARG A 188 -30.92 14.07 -6.78
CA ARG A 188 -30.68 12.70 -6.32
C ARG A 188 -30.11 11.79 -7.40
N ARG A 189 -29.06 12.28 -8.08
CA ARG A 189 -28.44 11.59 -9.22
C ARG A 189 -26.95 11.38 -8.98
N ILE A 190 -26.49 10.17 -9.26
CA ILE A 190 -25.08 9.79 -9.28
C ILE A 190 -24.65 9.59 -10.73
N GLU A 191 -23.53 10.19 -11.14
CA GLU A 191 -22.82 9.74 -12.33
C GLU A 191 -21.75 8.72 -11.94
N LEU A 192 -21.87 7.52 -12.50
CA LEU A 192 -21.06 6.37 -12.13
C LEU A 192 -20.17 5.99 -13.32
N ASP A 193 -18.85 5.99 -13.12
CA ASP A 193 -17.90 5.41 -14.05
C ASP A 193 -17.92 3.88 -13.92
N ILE A 194 -18.37 3.21 -14.97
CA ILE A 194 -18.53 1.76 -15.03
C ILE A 194 -17.59 1.12 -16.06
N SER A 195 -16.53 1.84 -16.45
CA SER A 195 -15.59 1.38 -17.49
C SER A 195 -15.00 0.01 -17.17
N ALA A 196 -14.67 -0.24 -15.90
CA ALA A 196 -14.17 -1.54 -15.45
C ALA A 196 -15.23 -2.65 -15.62
N TRP A 197 -16.49 -2.38 -15.26
CA TRP A 197 -17.58 -3.35 -15.38
C TRP A 197 -17.94 -3.62 -16.85
N VAL A 198 -17.98 -2.59 -17.71
CA VAL A 198 -18.26 -2.76 -19.16
C VAL A 198 -17.16 -3.55 -19.86
N ASN A 199 -15.91 -3.37 -19.44
CA ASN A 199 -14.76 -4.02 -20.07
C ASN A 199 -14.38 -5.37 -19.42
N ARG A 200 -15.12 -5.85 -18.42
CA ARG A 200 -14.76 -7.02 -17.59
C ARG A 200 -14.45 -8.30 -18.37
N ASP A 201 -15.18 -8.56 -19.45
CA ASP A 201 -15.06 -9.78 -20.26
C ASP A 201 -14.23 -9.56 -21.54
N LYS A 202 -13.76 -8.33 -21.78
CA LYS A 202 -12.96 -8.01 -22.97
C LYS A 202 -11.54 -8.54 -22.79
N LYS A 203 -11.06 -9.27 -23.79
CA LYS A 203 -9.67 -9.71 -23.91
C LYS A 203 -8.96 -8.89 -24.98
N GLY A 204 -7.69 -8.55 -24.75
CA GLY A 204 -6.87 -7.81 -25.71
C GLY A 204 -6.91 -6.29 -25.51
N ALA A 205 -6.67 -5.53 -26.58
CA ALA A 205 -6.68 -4.07 -26.53
C ALA A 205 -8.08 -3.56 -26.17
N ILE A 206 -8.21 -2.96 -24.99
CA ILE A 206 -9.42 -2.30 -24.55
C ILE A 206 -9.36 -0.86 -25.06
N GLU A 207 -10.40 -0.42 -25.77
CA GLU A 207 -10.54 0.99 -26.14
C GLU A 207 -10.56 1.83 -24.85
N ASP A 208 -9.65 2.81 -24.76
CA ASP A 208 -9.56 3.74 -23.62
C ASP A 208 -10.66 4.80 -23.73
N ILE A 209 -11.90 4.35 -23.65
CA ILE A 209 -13.10 5.18 -23.64
C ILE A 209 -13.76 5.08 -22.26
N GLY A 210 -14.00 6.23 -21.64
CA GLY A 210 -14.72 6.29 -20.37
C GLY A 210 -16.19 5.94 -20.57
N HIS A 211 -16.67 4.92 -19.86
CA HIS A 211 -18.09 4.53 -19.82
C HIS A 211 -18.73 5.06 -18.54
N VAL A 212 -19.71 5.95 -18.68
CA VAL A 212 -20.43 6.55 -17.55
C VAL A 212 -21.92 6.29 -17.69
N ILE A 213 -22.59 5.99 -16.57
CA ILE A 213 -24.04 5.93 -16.48
C ILE A 213 -24.57 6.94 -15.46
N ARG A 214 -25.83 7.33 -15.60
CA ARG A 214 -26.55 8.13 -14.60
C ARG A 214 -27.44 7.21 -13.81
N VAL A 215 -27.34 7.25 -12.49
CA VAL A 215 -28.16 6.48 -11.55
C VAL A 215 -29.05 7.46 -10.79
N ASN A 216 -30.37 7.32 -10.93
CA ASN A 216 -31.36 8.06 -10.16
C ASN A 216 -31.68 7.31 -8.87
N ILE A 217 -31.77 8.06 -7.77
CA ILE A 217 -32.09 7.56 -6.45
C ILE A 217 -33.43 8.14 -6.04
N ASP A 218 -34.37 7.28 -5.69
CA ASP A 218 -35.67 7.69 -5.16
C ASP A 218 -35.84 7.25 -3.69
N GLU A 219 -37.05 7.34 -3.17
CA GLU A 219 -37.36 6.98 -1.79
C GLU A 219 -37.40 5.46 -1.55
N GLU A 220 -37.54 4.68 -2.61
CA GLU A 220 -37.58 3.22 -2.57
C GLU A 220 -36.16 2.62 -2.67
N THR A 221 -35.20 3.36 -3.26
CA THR A 221 -33.80 2.95 -3.35
C THR A 221 -33.20 2.70 -1.97
N VAL A 222 -32.75 1.46 -1.72
CA VAL A 222 -32.09 1.06 -0.48
C VAL A 222 -30.60 1.37 -0.54
N LEU A 223 -30.12 2.26 0.34
CA LEU A 223 -28.69 2.59 0.47
C LEU A 223 -28.05 1.85 1.64
N ARG A 224 -26.98 1.09 1.38
CA ARG A 224 -26.24 0.29 2.36
C ARG A 224 -24.74 0.44 2.19
N ASP A 225 -23.96 0.11 3.22
CA ASP A 225 -22.54 -0.22 3.03
C ASP A 225 -22.34 -1.75 2.95
N GLU A 226 -21.09 -2.15 2.74
CA GLU A 226 -20.67 -3.55 2.64
C GLU A 226 -20.98 -4.38 3.89
N GLN A 227 -21.19 -3.74 5.04
CA GLN A 227 -21.63 -4.40 6.29
C GLN A 227 -23.15 -4.33 6.50
N GLU A 228 -23.93 -4.05 5.45
CA GLU A 228 -25.39 -3.94 5.45
C GLU A 228 -25.95 -2.85 6.38
N ARG A 229 -25.12 -1.89 6.81
CA ARG A 229 -25.58 -0.75 7.61
C ARG A 229 -26.27 0.24 6.69
N LYS A 230 -27.38 0.82 7.16
CA LYS A 230 -28.15 1.79 6.37
C LYS A 230 -27.36 3.09 6.19
N LEU A 231 -27.23 3.54 4.95
CA LEU A 231 -26.61 4.80 4.60
C LEU A 231 -27.64 5.87 4.23
N LYS A 232 -27.21 7.14 4.36
CA LYS A 232 -27.88 8.30 3.76
C LYS A 232 -27.12 8.70 2.50
N LEU A 233 -27.82 9.33 1.56
CA LEU A 233 -27.21 9.83 0.31
C LEU A 233 -26.03 10.79 0.58
N SER A 234 -26.12 11.60 1.65
CA SER A 234 -25.05 12.53 2.06
C SER A 234 -23.74 11.86 2.47
N PHE A 235 -23.72 10.54 2.66
CA PHE A 235 -22.49 9.78 2.93
C PHE A 235 -21.82 9.24 1.66
N ILE A 236 -22.49 9.34 0.50
CA ILE A 236 -21.90 9.01 -0.79
C ILE A 236 -21.11 10.23 -1.27
N LYS A 237 -19.88 9.98 -1.71
CA LYS A 237 -18.90 11.00 -2.11
C LYS A 237 -18.34 10.70 -3.49
N THR A 238 -17.76 11.71 -4.12
CA THR A 238 -16.94 11.50 -5.33
C THR A 238 -15.79 10.55 -5.01
N GLY A 239 -15.56 9.58 -5.90
CA GLY A 239 -14.56 8.53 -5.73
C GLY A 239 -15.05 7.26 -5.03
N ASP A 240 -16.27 7.25 -4.46
CA ASP A 240 -16.82 6.06 -3.80
C ASP A 240 -16.99 4.93 -4.82
N LYS A 241 -16.65 3.71 -4.41
CA LYS A 241 -16.94 2.49 -5.19
C LYS A 241 -18.33 1.98 -4.79
N LEU A 242 -19.21 1.80 -5.77
CA LEU A 242 -20.59 1.39 -5.56
C LEU A 242 -20.91 0.12 -6.33
N ASN A 243 -21.68 -0.77 -5.71
CA ASN A 243 -22.48 -1.79 -6.37
C ASN A 243 -23.91 -1.27 -6.50
N VAL A 244 -24.43 -1.26 -7.72
CA VAL A 244 -25.77 -0.79 -8.05
C VAL A 244 -26.58 -1.96 -8.60
N VAL A 245 -27.67 -2.28 -7.92
CA VAL A 245 -28.66 -3.26 -8.37
C VAL A 245 -29.74 -2.51 -9.16
N PRO A 246 -29.86 -2.74 -10.47
CA PRO A 246 -30.88 -2.12 -11.32
C PRO A 246 -32.30 -2.44 -10.85
N ALA A 247 -33.21 -1.47 -10.93
CA ALA A 247 -34.62 -1.72 -10.77
C ALA A 247 -35.12 -2.70 -11.85
N GLY A 248 -35.70 -3.82 -11.44
CA GLY A 248 -36.11 -4.90 -12.35
C GLY A 248 -35.01 -5.92 -12.68
N GLY A 249 -33.86 -5.87 -12.00
CA GLY A 249 -32.89 -6.97 -11.92
C GLY A 249 -31.92 -7.14 -13.09
N SER A 250 -32.01 -6.33 -14.15
CA SER A 250 -30.99 -6.33 -15.20
C SER A 250 -30.83 -4.96 -15.84
N TYR A 251 -29.63 -4.67 -16.33
CA TYR A 251 -29.32 -3.46 -17.06
C TYR A 251 -28.47 -3.77 -18.28
N ARG A 252 -28.87 -3.23 -19.43
CA ARG A 252 -28.10 -3.35 -20.67
C ARG A 252 -27.42 -2.02 -20.96
N TYR A 253 -26.10 -2.02 -20.91
CA TYR A 253 -25.31 -0.87 -21.33
C TYR A 253 -25.37 -0.71 -22.85
N ASP A 254 -25.92 0.42 -23.30
CA ASP A 254 -25.88 0.87 -24.69
C ASP A 254 -24.86 2.01 -24.88
N ARG A 255 -23.84 1.78 -25.71
CA ARG A 255 -22.76 2.75 -25.97
C ARG A 255 -23.26 3.97 -26.74
N ASP A 256 -24.33 3.86 -27.52
CA ASP A 256 -24.73 4.87 -28.50
C ASP A 256 -25.52 6.04 -27.89
N GLY A 257 -25.55 6.16 -26.56
CA GLY A 257 -26.03 7.35 -25.86
C GLY A 257 -27.54 7.44 -25.66
N GLY A 258 -28.30 6.40 -26.05
CA GLY A 258 -29.75 6.30 -25.81
C GLY A 258 -30.16 5.99 -24.36
N GLN A 259 -29.21 5.94 -23.42
CA GLN A 259 -29.47 5.46 -22.07
C GLN A 259 -30.31 6.45 -21.27
N GLN A 260 -31.52 6.01 -20.90
CA GLN A 260 -32.23 6.65 -19.81
C GLN A 260 -31.45 6.47 -18.50
N PRO A 261 -31.56 7.42 -17.56
CA PRO A 261 -30.98 7.24 -16.24
C PRO A 261 -31.48 5.93 -15.60
N LEU A 262 -30.55 5.14 -15.11
CA LEU A 262 -30.84 3.89 -14.42
C LEU A 262 -31.55 4.20 -13.10
N ARG A 263 -32.67 3.55 -12.85
CA ARG A 263 -33.29 3.49 -11.52
C ARG A 263 -32.67 2.33 -10.73
N ALA A 264 -32.33 2.53 -9.47
CA ALA A 264 -31.72 1.51 -8.62
C ALA A 264 -32.66 1.04 -7.51
N ASP A 265 -32.76 -0.28 -7.32
CA ASP A 265 -33.45 -0.87 -6.16
C ASP A 265 -32.55 -0.82 -4.93
N ARG A 266 -31.25 -1.05 -5.12
CA ARG A 266 -30.25 -1.05 -4.06
C ARG A 266 -28.93 -0.48 -4.53
N ILE A 267 -28.29 0.31 -3.67
CA ILE A 267 -26.91 0.77 -3.85
C ILE A 267 -26.13 0.39 -2.59
N ILE A 268 -25.02 -0.31 -2.80
CA ILE A 268 -24.10 -0.75 -1.73
C ILE A 268 -22.79 -0.01 -1.94
N ARG A 269 -22.35 0.78 -0.95
CA ARG A 269 -21.01 1.38 -0.94
C ARG A 269 -20.00 0.34 -0.48
N LEU A 270 -19.02 0.06 -1.34
CA LEU A 270 -17.95 -0.91 -1.08
C LEU A 270 -16.74 -0.23 -0.44
N GLU A 271 -16.03 -0.97 0.39
CA GLU A 271 -14.69 -0.56 0.80
C GLU A 271 -13.72 -0.67 -0.38
N GLN A 272 -12.80 0.27 -0.48
CA GLN A 272 -11.75 0.28 -1.49
C GLN A 272 -10.46 -0.19 -0.86
N THR A 273 -9.80 -1.15 -1.52
CA THR A 273 -8.42 -1.50 -1.19
C THR A 273 -7.50 -0.31 -1.41
N ARG A 274 -6.34 -0.29 -0.75
CA ARG A 274 -5.34 0.78 -0.94
C ARG A 274 -4.93 0.91 -2.40
N LYS A 275 -4.74 -0.21 -3.11
CA LYS A 275 -4.41 -0.21 -4.53
C LYS A 275 -5.50 0.45 -5.38
N GLU A 276 -6.78 0.24 -5.06
CA GLU A 276 -7.89 0.91 -5.74
C GLU A 276 -7.93 2.41 -5.44
N LYS A 277 -7.73 2.81 -4.17
CA LYS A 277 -7.65 4.22 -3.76
C LYS A 277 -6.53 4.96 -4.50
N LEU A 278 -5.37 4.30 -4.66
CA LEU A 278 -4.17 4.89 -5.28
C LEU A 278 -4.09 4.62 -6.80
N ARG A 279 -5.10 3.98 -7.41
CA ARG A 279 -5.04 3.50 -8.81
C ARG A 279 -4.62 4.57 -9.82
N ARG A 280 -5.03 5.82 -9.61
CA ARG A 280 -4.71 6.95 -10.50
C ARG A 280 -3.28 7.48 -10.32
N LEU A 281 -2.64 7.15 -9.19
CA LEU A 281 -1.31 7.62 -8.81
C LEU A 281 -0.22 6.63 -9.18
N ILE A 282 -0.52 5.33 -9.10
CA ILE A 282 0.46 4.26 -9.38
C ILE A 282 0.83 4.17 -10.86
N ALA A 283 2.03 3.65 -11.12
CA ALA A 283 2.53 3.39 -12.46
C ALA A 283 1.78 2.24 -13.14
N GLN A 284 1.48 2.39 -14.44
CA GLN A 284 0.70 1.39 -15.19
C GLN A 284 1.56 0.26 -15.78
N GLY A 285 2.86 0.51 -16.03
CA GLY A 285 3.78 -0.43 -16.70
C GLY A 285 4.80 -1.14 -15.75
N PRO A 286 5.26 -2.36 -16.09
CA PRO A 286 6.33 -3.06 -15.36
C PRO A 286 7.59 -2.20 -15.22
N GLY A 287 8.14 -2.09 -14.00
CA GLY A 287 9.33 -1.27 -13.72
C GLY A 287 9.13 0.24 -13.92
N GLY A 288 7.91 0.67 -14.23
CA GLY A 288 7.56 2.07 -14.43
C GLY A 288 7.54 2.87 -13.14
N ILE A 289 7.80 4.16 -13.28
CA ILE A 289 7.68 5.16 -12.22
C ILE A 289 6.63 6.16 -12.70
N HIS A 290 5.74 6.61 -11.82
CA HIS A 290 4.78 7.66 -12.11
C HIS A 290 5.04 8.85 -11.18
N THR A 291 5.34 10.02 -11.73
CA THR A 291 5.46 11.25 -10.96
C THR A 291 4.13 11.99 -10.91
N VAL A 292 3.63 12.25 -9.71
CA VAL A 292 2.39 13.00 -9.48
C VAL A 292 2.72 14.33 -8.83
N LEU A 293 2.22 15.40 -9.43
CA LEU A 293 2.13 16.70 -8.81
C LEU A 293 0.77 16.83 -8.13
N MET A 294 0.75 16.94 -6.81
CA MET A 294 -0.48 17.15 -6.05
C MET A 294 -0.52 18.58 -5.52
N ASP A 295 -1.61 19.29 -5.82
CA ASP A 295 -1.78 20.69 -5.41
C ASP A 295 -3.22 20.96 -4.94
N GLN A 296 -3.49 22.17 -4.44
CA GLN A 296 -4.82 22.57 -3.98
C GLN A 296 -5.80 22.68 -5.15
N ALA A 297 -7.07 22.34 -4.91
CA ALA A 297 -8.10 22.50 -5.93
C ALA A 297 -8.21 23.95 -6.42
N GLY A 298 -8.27 24.12 -7.75
CA GLY A 298 -8.34 25.42 -8.39
C GLY A 298 -7.00 26.13 -8.57
N SER A 299 -5.88 25.49 -8.22
CA SER A 299 -4.56 26.00 -8.58
C SER A 299 -4.26 25.76 -10.05
N ASP A 300 -3.51 26.68 -10.67
CA ASP A 300 -2.95 26.47 -12.01
C ASP A 300 -1.60 25.76 -11.85
N ALA A 301 -1.60 24.45 -12.12
CA ALA A 301 -0.41 23.61 -12.03
C ALA A 301 0.55 23.78 -13.23
N SER A 302 0.19 24.58 -14.25
CA SER A 302 0.95 24.66 -15.50
C SER A 302 2.36 25.21 -15.32
N GLU A 303 2.54 26.25 -14.50
CA GLU A 303 3.85 26.85 -14.23
C GLU A 303 4.80 25.84 -13.56
N GLN A 304 4.29 25.01 -12.65
CA GLN A 304 5.09 24.01 -11.95
C GLN A 304 5.46 22.85 -12.87
N TRP A 305 4.65 22.55 -13.89
CA TRP A 305 5.02 21.57 -14.91
C TRP A 305 6.18 22.03 -15.77
N ASP A 306 6.16 23.29 -16.21
CA ASP A 306 7.27 23.85 -16.99
C ASP A 306 8.56 23.85 -16.17
N GLU A 307 8.47 24.21 -14.89
CA GLU A 307 9.60 24.14 -13.97
C GLU A 307 10.11 22.70 -13.79
N LEU A 308 9.19 21.75 -13.57
CA LEU A 308 9.52 20.33 -13.40
C LEU A 308 10.15 19.75 -14.66
N ALA A 309 9.60 20.04 -15.83
CA ALA A 309 10.11 19.57 -17.12
C ALA A 309 11.52 20.09 -17.39
N ALA A 310 11.80 21.35 -17.03
CA ALA A 310 13.11 21.96 -17.20
C ALA A 310 14.15 21.40 -16.21
N GLN A 311 13.79 21.27 -14.93
CA GLN A 311 14.74 20.89 -13.88
C GLN A 311 14.88 19.38 -13.72
N VAL A 312 13.80 18.62 -13.90
CA VAL A 312 13.75 17.18 -13.67
C VAL A 312 13.16 16.45 -14.88
N PRO A 313 13.82 16.47 -16.06
CA PRO A 313 13.32 15.74 -17.24
C PRO A 313 13.05 14.26 -16.92
N GLY A 314 13.87 13.68 -16.03
CA GLY A 314 13.73 12.34 -15.45
C GLY A 314 12.31 12.01 -14.94
N ALA A 315 11.63 13.00 -14.35
CA ALA A 315 10.32 12.85 -13.73
C ALA A 315 9.18 12.60 -14.71
N LEU A 316 9.37 12.95 -15.99
CA LEU A 316 8.38 12.76 -17.04
C LEU A 316 8.46 11.38 -17.69
N TYR A 317 9.56 10.64 -17.46
CA TYR A 317 9.74 9.29 -17.99
C TYR A 317 9.03 8.28 -17.10
N GLY A 318 8.06 7.55 -17.67
CA GLY A 318 7.28 6.52 -16.98
C GLY A 318 5.81 6.89 -16.68
N GLY A 319 5.43 8.13 -16.99
CA GLY A 319 4.10 8.69 -16.78
C GLY A 319 4.14 9.83 -15.76
N TYR A 320 3.32 10.84 -15.99
CA TYR A 320 3.18 11.97 -15.08
C TYR A 320 1.73 12.45 -15.06
N SER A 321 1.30 13.01 -13.92
CA SER A 321 -0.04 13.59 -13.79
C SER A 321 -0.07 14.72 -12.76
N ALA A 322 -0.95 15.69 -13.00
CA ALA A 322 -1.32 16.71 -12.01
C ALA A 322 -2.68 16.34 -11.43
N ILE A 323 -2.77 16.36 -10.11
CA ILE A 323 -3.97 16.02 -9.39
C ILE A 323 -4.26 17.10 -8.37
N GLU A 324 -5.45 17.66 -8.49
CA GLU A 324 -6.00 18.54 -7.47
C GLU A 324 -6.46 17.72 -6.25
N TYR A 325 -6.00 18.11 -5.07
CA TYR A 325 -6.56 17.65 -3.82
C TYR A 325 -7.88 18.37 -3.55
N ARG A 326 -8.94 17.60 -3.38
CA ARG A 326 -10.28 18.09 -3.05
C ARG A 326 -10.69 17.57 -1.68
N GLU A 327 -10.85 18.48 -0.74
CA GLU A 327 -11.35 18.13 0.59
C GLU A 327 -12.78 17.59 0.48
N GLY A 328 -13.05 16.49 1.18
CA GLY A 328 -14.38 15.88 1.21
C GLY A 328 -14.59 14.74 0.21
N ASP A 329 -13.67 14.51 -0.73
CA ASP A 329 -13.65 13.30 -1.57
C ASP A 329 -13.55 12.03 -0.72
N THR A 330 -13.82 10.88 -1.34
CA THR A 330 -13.77 9.56 -0.67
C THR A 330 -12.38 9.25 -0.14
N VAL A 331 -11.36 9.56 -0.94
CA VAL A 331 -9.96 9.32 -0.60
C VAL A 331 -9.33 10.63 -0.17
N ASP A 332 -9.05 10.76 1.12
CA ASP A 332 -8.25 11.86 1.65
C ASP A 332 -6.77 11.54 1.40
N TYR A 333 -6.23 12.00 0.27
CA TYR A 333 -4.84 11.74 -0.08
C TYR A 333 -3.83 12.36 0.90
N LYS A 334 -4.19 13.45 1.60
CA LYS A 334 -3.29 14.00 2.63
C LYS A 334 -3.13 13.01 3.78
N LEU A 335 -4.22 12.39 4.23
CA LEU A 335 -4.16 11.37 5.27
C LEU A 335 -3.54 10.07 4.75
N GLU A 336 -3.99 9.56 3.60
CA GLU A 336 -3.57 8.27 3.02
C GLU A 336 -2.07 8.22 2.68
N LEU A 337 -1.52 9.35 2.23
CA LEU A 337 -0.11 9.50 1.86
C LEU A 337 0.70 10.25 2.92
N GLY A 338 0.07 10.63 4.04
CA GLY A 338 0.68 11.33 5.18
C GLY A 338 1.28 12.70 4.83
N LEU A 339 0.65 13.46 3.93
CA LEU A 339 1.10 14.78 3.49
C LEU A 339 0.68 15.87 4.47
N ASP A 340 1.64 16.66 4.93
CA ASP A 340 1.35 17.79 5.81
C ASP A 340 0.90 19.03 5.02
N ARG A 341 1.52 19.26 3.86
CA ARG A 341 1.30 20.43 3.01
C ARG A 341 1.12 20.05 1.55
N LEU A 342 0.58 21.02 0.81
CA LEU A 342 0.52 21.06 -0.65
C LEU A 342 1.16 22.39 -1.05
N LEU A 343 1.86 22.50 -2.17
CA LEU A 343 2.10 21.52 -3.24
C LEU A 343 3.07 20.39 -2.85
N ALA A 344 2.87 19.18 -3.41
CA ALA A 344 3.72 18.01 -3.17
C ALA A 344 4.05 17.26 -4.46
N TYR A 345 5.33 16.86 -4.60
CA TYR A 345 5.81 15.95 -5.63
C TYR A 345 5.85 14.54 -5.06
N LEU A 346 5.20 13.61 -5.74
CA LEU A 346 5.05 12.23 -5.32
C LEU A 346 5.55 11.31 -6.43
N VAL A 347 6.24 10.24 -6.07
CA VAL A 347 6.79 9.28 -7.02
C VAL A 347 6.29 7.91 -6.64
N PHE A 348 5.56 7.25 -7.54
CA PHE A 348 4.97 5.94 -7.33
C PHE A 348 5.61 4.89 -8.23
N ASP A 349 5.66 3.65 -7.76
CA ASP A 349 5.75 2.48 -8.64
C ASP A 349 4.35 1.89 -8.88
N ARG A 350 4.26 0.61 -9.27
CA ARG A 350 2.97 -0.06 -9.52
C ARG A 350 2.22 -0.46 -8.24
N GLU A 351 2.89 -0.43 -7.09
CA GLU A 351 2.39 -0.95 -5.83
C GLU A 351 2.19 0.15 -4.78
N ASP A 352 3.12 1.11 -4.65
CA ASP A 352 3.06 2.13 -3.59
C ASP A 352 3.83 3.42 -3.90
N LEU A 353 3.72 4.37 -2.98
CA LEU A 353 4.51 5.59 -2.95
C LEU A 353 5.97 5.27 -2.61
N LEU A 354 6.89 5.61 -3.51
CA LEU A 354 8.33 5.46 -3.31
C LEU A 354 8.98 6.68 -2.66
N PHE A 355 8.60 7.87 -3.11
CA PHE A 355 9.24 9.11 -2.69
C PHE A 355 8.23 10.26 -2.66
N ARG A 356 8.42 11.18 -1.72
CA ARG A 356 7.61 12.39 -1.60
C ARG A 356 8.50 13.56 -1.18
N THR A 357 8.25 14.74 -1.72
CA THR A 357 8.93 15.98 -1.34
C THR A 357 8.08 17.19 -1.71
N GLU A 358 8.36 18.33 -1.09
CA GLU A 358 7.81 19.64 -1.46
C GLU A 358 8.82 20.44 -2.33
N SER A 359 10.01 19.87 -2.60
CA SER A 359 11.14 20.55 -3.25
C SER A 359 11.50 19.91 -4.59
N VAL A 360 11.40 20.70 -5.67
CA VAL A 360 11.86 20.31 -7.02
C VAL A 360 13.32 19.88 -7.00
N LYS A 361 14.17 20.54 -6.21
CA LYS A 361 15.59 20.21 -6.09
C LYS A 361 15.82 18.85 -5.45
N GLU A 362 15.03 18.49 -4.44
CA GLU A 362 15.11 17.16 -3.83
C GLU A 362 14.62 16.09 -4.79
N LEU A 363 13.55 16.35 -5.53
CA LEU A 363 13.07 15.45 -6.57
C LEU A 363 14.13 15.24 -7.66
N GLN A 364 14.76 16.32 -8.14
CA GLN A 364 15.86 16.27 -9.10
C GLN A 364 16.99 15.37 -8.59
N ARG A 365 17.40 15.60 -7.34
CA ARG A 365 18.45 14.84 -6.68
C ARG A 365 18.10 13.36 -6.57
N TRP A 366 16.85 13.04 -6.24
CA TRP A 366 16.37 11.65 -6.20
C TRP A 366 16.50 10.97 -7.55
N PHE A 367 16.03 11.60 -8.63
CA PHE A 367 16.16 11.04 -9.99
C PHE A 367 17.62 10.88 -10.41
N ASN A 368 18.47 11.86 -10.11
CA ASN A 368 19.90 11.79 -10.43
C ASN A 368 20.59 10.63 -9.71
N LEU A 369 20.32 10.43 -8.42
CA LEU A 369 20.89 9.32 -7.65
C LEU A 369 20.38 7.97 -8.14
N ARG A 370 19.06 7.86 -8.39
CA ARG A 370 18.47 6.62 -8.93
C ARG A 370 19.05 6.25 -10.29
N ALA A 371 19.25 7.23 -11.17
CA ALA A 371 19.85 7.02 -12.48
C ALA A 371 21.33 6.62 -12.37
N ALA A 372 22.08 7.18 -11.40
CA ALA A 372 23.46 6.81 -11.16
C ALA A 372 23.60 5.35 -10.68
N GLU A 373 22.64 4.84 -9.91
CA GLU A 373 22.59 3.45 -9.45
C GLU A 373 22.14 2.46 -10.53
N GLN A 374 21.70 2.93 -11.70
CA GLN A 374 21.31 2.09 -12.85
C GLN A 374 22.43 1.92 -13.89
N ARG A 375 23.50 2.71 -13.77
CA ARG A 375 24.70 2.62 -14.61
C ARG A 375 25.72 1.71 -13.97
#